data_AF-A0A5N6MFL1-F1
#
_entry.id   AF-A0A5N6MFL1-F1
#
_cell.length_a   1.000
_cell.length_b   1.000
_cell.length_c   1.000
_cell.angle_alpha   90.00
_cell.angle_beta   90.00
_cell.angle_gamma   90.00
#
_symmetry.space_group_name_H-M   'P 1'
#
loop_
_entity.id
_entity.type
_entity.pdbx_description
1 polymer ?
#
loop_
_entity_poly.entity_id
_entity_poly.type
_entity_poly.pdbx_seq_one_letter_code
_entity_poly.pdbx_strand_id
1 'polypeptide(L)'
;MESIERIPGPDAFAGATPLHVASQASQLLCIARALRPKDSDQDRLADQNDLEDLHDLGEDAWDLGAPLPRRAGPTSLGLPLKTLFYLALTPKTQRYPHSEALEGLEGYAYEIITVDTVEDSSLLGRIRRLYENIQNFRSARSAFALLYLCTRSPHELVRAASVSALYVLHERSRAELLPLVREAAASGNPEVAQLAAAAEWAENEEHSKSDSPSTPIEGSEGHGHSQNLGADEGQKAADRTADLSDPGYLSESVSLAIHGTYARIKEKDKKWFEPDAKLPTRISTSCSPDLYRESDYFRWSAVFSEPDRAFAALQLVEWCKRKGISSLDTVYAHSHGGNVILNAILKEGIKVNLLVLLHVPVLRRTKDEWALIEERVGWILDLRTRHDLVVRMDSIKNRSKNGFGTNLNCITQPQGPPYGKWTFSHGYFVDDDTWQAINLPNDVTYERSQIASNRLNKQLPPFTPW
;
A
#
# COMPACT_ATOMS: atom_id res chain seq x y z
N MET A 1 -13.97 18.07 17.02
CA MET A 1 -12.87 19.01 16.69
C MET A 1 -13.19 19.57 15.31
N GLU A 2 -13.27 20.89 15.17
CA GLU A 2 -13.35 21.51 13.85
C GLU A 2 -12.12 21.09 13.04
N SER A 3 -12.31 20.67 11.79
CA SER A 3 -11.19 20.35 10.90
C SER A 3 -10.39 21.64 10.68
N ILE A 4 -9.24 21.74 11.34
CA ILE A 4 -8.32 22.88 11.13
C ILE A 4 -7.94 22.85 9.64
N GLU A 5 -8.33 23.90 8.93
CA GLU A 5 -7.98 24.07 7.52
C GLU A 5 -6.46 23.99 7.37
N ARG A 6 -5.93 23.13 6.51
CA ARG A 6 -4.47 22.98 6.33
C ARG A 6 -4.09 23.40 4.92
N ILE A 7 -2.91 24.00 4.79
CA ILE A 7 -2.39 24.44 3.49
C ILE A 7 -1.53 23.30 2.94
N PRO A 8 -1.92 22.68 1.82
CA PRO A 8 -1.21 21.52 1.30
C PRO A 8 0.06 21.94 0.55
N GLY A 9 1.03 21.04 0.50
CA GLY A 9 2.12 21.16 -0.46
C GLY A 9 3.15 22.23 -0.12
N PRO A 10 3.98 22.63 -1.11
CA PRO A 10 5.01 23.64 -0.91
C PRO A 10 4.44 25.05 -0.65
N ASP A 11 3.15 25.29 -0.92
CA ASP A 11 2.50 26.58 -0.67
C ASP A 11 2.36 26.87 0.83
N ALA A 12 2.38 25.83 1.69
CA ALA A 12 2.50 26.02 3.13
C ALA A 12 3.72 26.86 3.52
N PHE A 13 4.81 26.81 2.75
CA PHE A 13 6.05 27.54 2.98
C PHE A 13 6.09 28.93 2.34
N ALA A 14 5.06 29.31 1.59
CA ALA A 14 4.98 30.62 0.93
C ALA A 14 4.45 31.74 1.84
N GLY A 15 3.87 31.39 3.00
CA GLY A 15 3.24 32.34 3.92
C GLY A 15 3.71 32.22 5.37
N ALA A 16 3.27 33.19 6.18
CA ALA A 16 3.70 33.40 7.56
C ALA A 16 2.52 33.45 8.57
N THR A 17 1.29 33.20 8.12
CA THR A 17 0.13 33.16 9.01
C THR A 17 0.22 31.97 9.97
N PRO A 18 -0.47 31.97 11.12
CA PRO A 18 -0.55 30.80 12.00
C PRO A 18 -0.88 29.49 11.28
N LEU A 19 -1.77 29.53 10.29
CA LEU A 19 -2.17 28.36 9.49
C LEU A 19 -1.02 27.77 8.65
N HIS A 20 -0.28 28.64 7.96
CA HIS A 20 0.95 28.28 7.25
C HIS A 20 1.99 27.68 8.20
N VAL A 21 2.22 28.31 9.36
CA VAL A 21 3.21 27.85 10.35
C VAL A 21 2.87 26.46 10.88
N ALA A 22 1.60 26.23 11.23
CA ALA A 22 1.12 24.91 11.66
C ALA A 22 1.27 23.87 10.53
N SER A 23 0.86 24.21 9.31
CA SER A 23 0.96 23.31 8.14
C SER A 23 2.42 22.95 7.82
N GLN A 24 3.35 23.93 7.87
CA GLN A 24 4.79 23.69 7.71
C GLN A 24 5.30 22.70 8.75
N ALA A 25 5.00 22.93 10.03
CA ALA A 25 5.46 22.07 11.12
C ALA A 25 4.93 20.64 10.97
N SER A 26 3.62 20.47 10.69
CA SER A 26 3.02 19.15 10.48
C SER A 26 3.63 18.41 9.29
N GLN A 27 3.81 19.10 8.14
CA GLN A 27 4.45 18.48 6.97
C GLN A 27 5.88 18.01 7.27
N LEU A 28 6.67 18.81 8.00
CA LEU A 28 8.04 18.45 8.38
C LEU A 28 8.08 17.23 9.30
N LEU A 29 7.14 17.10 10.25
CA LEU A 29 7.03 15.93 11.12
C LEU A 29 6.62 14.66 10.36
N CYS A 30 5.72 14.76 9.39
CA CYS A 30 5.40 13.63 8.50
C CYS A 30 6.62 13.18 7.69
N ILE A 31 7.34 14.14 7.10
CA ILE A 31 8.59 13.85 6.37
C ILE A 31 9.62 13.17 7.29
N ALA A 32 9.75 13.64 8.53
CA ALA A 32 10.65 13.07 9.52
C ALA A 32 10.27 11.63 9.88
N ARG A 33 8.99 11.36 10.16
CA ARG A 33 8.51 10.00 10.48
C ARG A 33 8.81 9.02 9.34
N ALA A 34 8.65 9.46 8.09
CA ALA A 34 8.98 8.66 6.90
C ALA A 34 10.49 8.39 6.71
N LEU A 35 11.35 9.25 7.25
CA LEU A 35 12.80 9.08 7.18
C LEU A 35 13.33 8.03 8.15
N ARG A 36 12.57 7.62 9.17
CA ARG A 36 13.04 6.71 10.22
C ARG A 36 13.63 5.43 9.59
N PRO A 37 14.89 5.06 9.91
CA PRO A 37 15.47 3.82 9.45
C PRO A 37 14.66 2.62 9.98
N LYS A 38 14.75 1.47 9.30
CA LYS A 38 14.18 0.23 9.83
C LYS A 38 15.14 -0.27 10.92
N ASP A 39 14.74 -0.28 12.17
CA ASP A 39 15.60 -0.80 13.23
C ASP A 39 15.74 -2.31 13.07
N SER A 40 16.98 -2.80 13.10
CA SER A 40 17.31 -4.12 12.54
C SER A 40 16.80 -5.32 13.33
N ASP A 41 16.35 -5.14 14.58
CA ASP A 41 15.94 -6.26 15.43
C ASP A 41 14.61 -6.08 16.19
N GLN A 42 14.15 -4.85 16.47
CA GLN A 42 12.84 -4.62 17.12
C GLN A 42 11.67 -4.54 16.11
N ASP A 43 11.89 -3.97 14.91
CA ASP A 43 10.87 -3.88 13.86
C ASP A 43 10.46 -5.25 13.27
N ARG A 44 11.23 -6.31 13.57
CA ARG A 44 10.87 -7.68 13.15
C ARG A 44 9.76 -8.30 14.00
N LEU A 45 9.55 -7.80 15.21
CA LEU A 45 8.53 -8.30 16.15
C LEU A 45 7.31 -7.38 16.26
N ALA A 46 7.41 -6.12 15.80
CA ALA A 46 6.34 -5.11 15.83
C ALA A 46 5.58 -4.95 14.50
N ASP A 47 5.54 -6.00 13.67
CA ASP A 47 5.11 -5.94 12.25
C ASP A 47 3.63 -5.57 12.04
N GLN A 48 2.79 -5.54 13.08
CA GLN A 48 1.39 -5.07 12.99
C GLN A 48 1.22 -3.60 13.40
N ASN A 49 1.81 -3.16 14.51
CA ASN A 49 1.70 -1.76 14.96
C ASN A 49 2.45 -0.81 14.01
N ASP A 50 3.55 -1.25 13.41
CA ASP A 50 4.30 -0.48 12.41
C ASP A 50 3.49 -0.22 11.13
N LEU A 51 2.53 -1.09 10.79
CA LEU A 51 1.66 -0.91 9.63
C LEU A 51 0.56 0.12 9.89
N GLU A 52 -0.01 0.14 11.09
CA GLU A 52 -0.95 1.18 11.54
C GLU A 52 -0.25 2.54 11.63
N ASP A 53 0.98 2.57 12.15
CA ASP A 53 1.80 3.77 12.24
C ASP A 53 2.16 4.38 10.87
N LEU A 54 2.45 3.53 9.88
CA LEU A 54 2.70 3.95 8.50
C LEU A 54 1.41 4.35 7.77
N HIS A 55 0.28 3.75 8.15
CA HIS A 55 -1.04 4.08 7.62
C HIS A 55 -1.45 5.50 8.05
N ASP A 56 -1.41 5.78 9.35
CA ASP A 56 -1.75 7.09 9.90
C ASP A 56 -0.84 8.18 9.34
N LEU A 57 0.45 7.87 9.19
CA LEU A 57 1.39 8.75 8.52
C LEU A 57 1.01 9.02 7.05
N GLY A 58 0.51 8.00 6.34
CA GLY A 58 0.10 8.11 4.95
C GLY A 58 -1.10 9.03 4.76
N GLU A 59 -2.12 8.88 5.60
CA GLU A 59 -3.32 9.74 5.59
C GLU A 59 -2.97 11.18 5.99
N ASP A 60 -2.23 11.36 7.11
CA ASP A 60 -1.78 12.67 7.56
C ASP A 60 -0.98 13.41 6.49
N ALA A 61 -0.03 12.70 5.86
CA ALA A 61 0.80 13.27 4.81
C ALA A 61 0.00 13.61 3.56
N TRP A 62 -0.97 12.78 3.18
CA TRP A 62 -1.84 13.04 2.04
C TRP A 62 -2.68 14.31 2.25
N ASP A 63 -3.33 14.44 3.40
CA ASP A 63 -4.15 15.61 3.73
C ASP A 63 -3.31 16.90 3.81
N LEU A 64 -2.07 16.78 4.25
CA LEU A 64 -1.09 17.87 4.28
C LEU A 64 -0.42 18.15 2.93
N GLY A 65 -0.65 17.29 1.92
CA GLY A 65 0.13 17.28 0.68
C GLY A 65 1.62 17.04 0.87
N ALA A 66 2.06 16.54 2.04
CA ALA A 66 3.45 16.27 2.41
C ALA A 66 4.04 15.14 1.54
N PRO A 67 5.21 15.31 0.91
CA PRO A 67 5.79 14.29 0.07
C PRO A 67 6.54 13.29 0.96
N LEU A 68 6.21 12.01 0.87
CA LEU A 68 6.86 11.00 1.71
C LEU A 68 8.21 10.55 1.09
N PRO A 69 9.36 10.82 1.73
CA PRO A 69 10.64 10.28 1.27
C PRO A 69 10.70 8.76 1.47
N ARG A 70 11.68 8.13 0.83
CA ARG A 70 12.11 6.78 1.24
C ARG A 70 12.80 6.87 2.61
N ARG A 71 12.79 5.77 3.35
CA ARG A 71 13.53 5.64 4.62
C ARG A 71 15.00 6.01 4.44
N ALA A 72 15.59 6.60 5.48
CA ALA A 72 16.99 6.98 5.49
C ALA A 72 17.87 5.73 5.40
N GLY A 73 18.72 5.66 4.38
CA GLY A 73 19.75 4.62 4.27
C GLY A 73 21.08 5.07 4.90
N PRO A 74 22.05 4.15 5.04
CA PRO A 74 23.36 4.43 5.65
C PRO A 74 24.08 5.63 5.02
N THR A 75 23.96 5.81 3.71
CA THR A 75 24.58 6.96 3.01
C THR A 75 23.98 8.30 3.44
N SER A 76 22.68 8.37 3.75
CA SER A 76 22.06 9.63 4.17
C SER A 76 22.38 9.93 5.63
N LEU A 77 22.35 8.91 6.50
CA LEU A 77 22.67 9.04 7.92
C LEU A 77 24.17 9.28 8.18
N GLY A 78 25.03 8.76 7.29
CA GLY A 78 26.47 8.84 7.43
C GLY A 78 27.11 10.17 7.00
N LEU A 79 26.37 11.05 6.32
CA LEU A 79 26.92 12.32 5.81
C LEU A 79 26.53 13.52 6.69
N PRO A 80 27.38 14.54 6.85
CA PRO A 80 26.99 15.77 7.55
C PRO A 80 25.78 16.45 6.89
N LEU A 81 24.88 17.06 7.69
CA LEU A 81 23.68 17.75 7.18
C LEU A 81 24.01 18.83 6.15
N LYS A 82 25.09 19.60 6.34
CA LYS A 82 25.59 20.59 5.36
C LYS A 82 25.92 19.96 4.01
N THR A 83 26.52 18.76 4.04
CA THR A 83 26.86 18.01 2.82
C THR A 83 25.60 17.48 2.14
N LEU A 84 24.64 16.93 2.91
CA LEU A 84 23.35 16.50 2.36
C LEU A 84 22.61 17.66 1.69
N PHE A 85 22.59 18.82 2.34
CA PHE A 85 22.00 20.05 1.82
C PHE A 85 22.63 20.48 0.50
N TYR A 86 23.96 20.57 0.45
CA TYR A 86 24.68 20.91 -0.78
C TYR A 86 24.39 19.90 -1.90
N LEU A 87 24.47 18.60 -1.60
CA LEU A 87 24.23 17.53 -2.56
C LEU A 87 22.77 17.40 -3.01
N ALA A 88 21.81 17.95 -2.27
CA ALA A 88 20.40 17.98 -2.64
C ALA A 88 20.07 19.14 -3.58
N LEU A 89 20.73 20.28 -3.39
CA LEU A 89 20.53 21.49 -4.20
C LEU A 89 21.48 21.59 -5.41
N THR A 90 22.54 20.80 -5.44
CA THR A 90 23.42 20.72 -6.61
C THR A 90 22.59 20.21 -7.80
N PRO A 91 22.47 20.96 -8.91
CA PRO A 91 21.86 20.47 -10.15
C PRO A 91 22.51 19.13 -10.52
N LYS A 92 21.69 18.08 -10.57
CA LYS A 92 22.14 16.84 -11.16
C LYS A 92 21.87 16.95 -12.66
N THR A 93 22.91 16.80 -13.46
CA THR A 93 22.75 16.30 -14.82
C THR A 93 22.26 14.86 -14.70
N GLN A 94 20.94 14.70 -14.58
CA GLN A 94 20.33 13.39 -14.61
C GLN A 94 20.39 12.87 -16.05
N ARG A 95 21.26 11.89 -16.27
CA ARG A 95 21.18 11.05 -17.46
C ARG A 95 19.97 10.13 -17.26
N TYR A 96 18.84 10.50 -17.85
CA TYR A 96 17.73 9.58 -17.99
C TYR A 96 18.15 8.51 -19.01
N PRO A 97 18.04 7.21 -18.72
CA PRO A 97 17.96 6.23 -19.79
C PRO A 97 16.67 6.54 -20.56
N HIS A 98 16.78 6.81 -21.87
CA HIS A 98 15.63 7.11 -22.71
C HIS A 98 14.55 6.04 -22.54
N SER A 99 13.31 6.47 -22.26
CA SER A 99 12.15 5.63 -22.51
C SER A 99 11.97 5.49 -24.03
N GLU A 100 11.75 4.26 -24.49
CA GLU A 100 11.69 3.72 -25.87
C GLU A 100 10.64 4.36 -26.81
N ALA A 101 10.51 5.69 -26.87
CA ALA A 101 9.48 6.34 -27.70
C ALA A 101 9.96 6.75 -29.11
N LEU A 102 11.25 6.69 -29.44
CA LEU A 102 11.79 7.04 -30.76
C LEU A 102 13.01 6.17 -31.11
N GLU A 103 12.78 4.93 -31.56
CA GLU A 103 13.80 4.16 -32.27
C GLU A 103 13.49 4.11 -33.76
N GLY A 104 14.13 5.02 -34.47
CA GLY A 104 14.13 5.09 -35.91
C GLY A 104 15.11 6.16 -36.36
N LEU A 105 16.38 6.06 -35.95
CA LEU A 105 17.58 6.55 -36.64
C LEU A 105 18.82 6.27 -35.79
N GLU A 106 19.86 5.76 -36.44
CA GLU A 106 21.15 5.40 -35.88
C GLU A 106 21.83 6.61 -35.22
N GLY A 107 22.19 6.45 -33.96
CA GLY A 107 23.02 7.40 -33.20
C GLY A 107 22.61 7.44 -31.74
N TYR A 108 23.43 6.87 -30.86
CA TYR A 108 23.31 7.04 -29.41
C TYR A 108 23.58 8.51 -29.04
N ALA A 109 22.60 9.38 -29.26
CA ALA A 109 22.58 10.72 -28.73
C ALA A 109 21.88 10.69 -27.36
N TYR A 110 22.64 10.85 -26.29
CA TYR A 110 22.07 11.17 -24.98
C TYR A 110 21.59 12.62 -25.05
N GLU A 111 20.29 12.86 -24.93
CA GLU A 111 19.82 14.21 -24.68
C GLU A 111 20.14 14.55 -23.21
N ILE A 112 21.15 15.39 -23.01
CA ILE A 112 21.37 16.03 -21.72
C ILE A 112 20.23 17.04 -21.58
N ILE A 113 19.14 16.64 -20.92
CA ILE A 113 18.18 17.62 -20.41
C ILE A 113 18.90 18.33 -19.27
N THR A 114 19.68 19.36 -19.60
CA THR A 114 19.86 20.49 -18.69
C THR A 114 18.47 21.07 -18.54
N VAL A 115 17.77 20.69 -17.46
CA VAL A 115 16.68 21.52 -16.98
C VAL A 115 17.35 22.86 -16.72
N ASP A 116 17.10 23.83 -17.59
CA ASP A 116 17.48 25.22 -17.39
C ASP A 116 16.74 25.68 -16.13
N THR A 117 17.30 25.33 -14.97
CA THR A 117 16.87 25.88 -13.71
C THR A 117 17.32 27.33 -13.77
N VAL A 118 16.40 28.21 -14.16
CA VAL A 118 16.44 29.59 -13.69
C VAL A 118 16.75 29.50 -12.20
N GLU A 119 17.93 29.97 -11.79
CA GLU A 119 18.41 29.92 -10.42
C GLU A 119 17.51 30.81 -9.56
N ASP A 120 16.33 30.31 -9.19
CA ASP A 120 15.56 30.89 -8.12
C ASP A 120 16.32 30.60 -6.81
N SER A 121 17.28 31.49 -6.55
CA SER A 121 18.13 31.45 -5.37
C SER A 121 17.36 31.78 -4.09
N SER A 122 16.07 32.15 -4.20
CA SER A 122 15.19 32.41 -3.07
C SER A 122 15.03 31.18 -2.18
N LEU A 123 14.67 31.44 -0.92
CA LEU A 123 14.38 30.38 0.04
C LEU A 123 13.23 29.48 -0.45
N LEU A 124 12.17 30.08 -1.00
CA LEU A 124 11.00 29.36 -1.50
C LEU A 124 11.34 28.51 -2.72
N GLY A 125 12.18 29.01 -3.64
CA GLY A 125 12.68 28.24 -4.77
C GLY A 125 13.45 26.99 -4.34
N ARG A 126 14.32 27.13 -3.32
CA ARG A 126 15.04 25.98 -2.73
C ARG A 126 14.09 24.98 -2.07
N ILE A 127 13.09 25.46 -1.32
CA ILE A 127 12.10 24.60 -0.68
C ILE A 127 11.30 23.82 -1.73
N ARG A 128 10.74 24.50 -2.73
CA ARG A 128 9.98 23.87 -3.83
C ARG A 128 10.79 22.79 -4.53
N ARG A 129 12.06 23.08 -4.86
CA ARG A 129 12.94 22.11 -5.48
C ARG A 129 13.22 20.89 -4.60
N LEU A 130 13.44 21.08 -3.30
CA LEU A 130 13.60 19.97 -2.37
C LEU A 130 12.32 19.14 -2.27
N TYR A 131 11.16 19.81 -2.25
CA TYR A 131 9.83 19.21 -2.22
C TYR A 131 9.59 18.32 -3.44
N GLU A 132 9.80 18.85 -4.64
CA GLU A 132 9.69 18.14 -5.91
C GLU A 132 10.63 16.94 -5.96
N ASN A 133 11.85 17.07 -5.45
CA ASN A 133 12.79 15.96 -5.38
C ASN A 133 12.30 14.83 -4.45
N ILE A 134 11.62 15.17 -3.36
CA ILE A 134 11.01 14.17 -2.47
C ILE A 134 9.82 13.53 -3.18
N GLN A 135 8.95 14.31 -3.82
CA GLN A 135 7.76 13.81 -4.51
C GLN A 135 8.11 12.89 -5.69
N ASN A 136 9.02 13.34 -6.57
CA ASN A 136 9.33 12.65 -7.82
C ASN A 136 10.30 11.47 -7.62
N PHE A 137 11.20 11.55 -6.64
CA PHE A 137 12.28 10.57 -6.47
C PHE A 137 12.34 9.94 -5.09
N ARG A 138 11.40 10.25 -4.19
CA ARG A 138 11.40 9.80 -2.79
C ARG A 138 12.75 10.05 -2.11
N SER A 139 13.37 11.20 -2.39
CA SER A 139 14.75 11.49 -2.04
C SER A 139 14.93 11.77 -0.54
N ALA A 140 15.40 10.77 0.23
CA ALA A 140 15.75 10.93 1.64
C ALA A 140 16.74 12.10 1.89
N ARG A 141 17.71 12.28 0.99
CA ARG A 141 18.67 13.39 1.04
C ARG A 141 17.97 14.74 0.97
N SER A 142 16.97 14.89 0.10
CA SER A 142 16.24 16.15 -0.06
C SER A 142 15.34 16.43 1.13
N ALA A 143 14.79 15.38 1.76
CA ALA A 143 14.06 15.50 3.01
C ALA A 143 14.96 15.97 4.17
N PHE A 144 16.14 15.38 4.37
CA PHE A 144 17.11 15.90 5.35
C PHE A 144 17.55 17.34 5.06
N ALA A 145 17.77 17.67 3.78
CA ALA A 145 18.11 19.02 3.38
C ALA A 145 16.97 20.02 3.68
N LEU A 146 15.71 19.62 3.49
CA LEU A 146 14.54 20.45 3.78
C LEU A 146 14.40 20.70 5.29
N LEU A 147 14.50 19.65 6.10
CA LEU A 147 14.54 19.77 7.56
C LEU A 147 15.68 20.70 8.00
N TYR A 148 16.88 20.50 7.47
CA TYR A 148 18.05 21.32 7.82
C TYR A 148 17.89 22.78 7.41
N LEU A 149 17.26 23.05 6.26
CA LEU A 149 16.93 24.41 5.83
C LEU A 149 15.94 25.08 6.80
N CYS A 150 14.93 24.35 7.25
CA CYS A 150 13.87 24.84 8.12
C CYS A 150 14.31 25.07 9.58
N THR A 151 15.48 24.56 10.00
CA THR A 151 16.12 24.94 11.28
C THR A 151 16.39 26.46 11.40
N ARG A 152 16.44 27.17 10.26
CA ARG A 152 16.63 28.63 10.19
C ARG A 152 15.34 29.41 9.91
N SER A 153 14.17 28.76 9.98
CA SER A 153 12.89 29.42 9.75
C SER A 153 12.73 30.62 10.71
N PRO A 154 12.12 31.74 10.29
CA PRO A 154 11.78 32.82 11.22
C PRO A 154 10.73 32.37 12.25
N HIS A 155 9.96 31.32 11.95
CA HIS A 155 8.91 30.79 12.81
C HIS A 155 9.43 29.73 13.78
N GLU A 156 9.24 29.99 15.07
CA GLU A 156 9.78 29.16 16.14
C GLU A 156 9.28 27.71 16.12
N LEU A 157 7.98 27.49 15.88
CA LEU A 157 7.40 26.15 15.77
C LEU A 157 8.00 25.32 14.63
N VAL A 158 8.26 25.96 13.48
CA VAL A 158 8.88 25.32 12.31
C VAL A 158 10.34 24.97 12.58
N ARG A 159 11.07 25.86 13.27
CA ARG A 159 12.43 25.55 13.74
C ARG A 159 12.44 24.37 14.69
N ALA A 160 11.58 24.38 15.71
CA ALA A 160 11.50 23.32 16.71
C ALA A 160 11.16 21.97 16.08
N ALA A 161 10.14 21.91 15.20
CA ALA A 161 9.80 20.68 14.48
C ALA A 161 10.98 20.13 13.67
N SER A 162 11.70 21.00 12.97
CA SER A 162 12.86 20.62 12.16
C SER A 162 14.03 20.13 13.01
N VAL A 163 14.36 20.86 14.07
CA VAL A 163 15.50 20.56 14.95
C VAL A 163 15.22 19.29 15.74
N SER A 164 14.03 19.14 16.34
CA SER A 164 13.61 17.92 17.05
C SER A 164 13.65 16.70 16.14
N ALA A 165 13.12 16.80 14.92
CA ALA A 165 13.17 15.72 13.94
C ALA A 165 14.61 15.31 13.60
N LEU A 166 15.48 16.28 13.32
CA LEU A 166 16.88 16.00 13.00
C LEU A 166 17.66 15.45 14.19
N TYR A 167 17.35 15.90 15.41
CA TYR A 167 17.99 15.44 16.64
C TYR A 167 17.78 13.94 16.86
N VAL A 168 16.54 13.48 16.63
CA VAL A 168 16.15 12.07 16.73
C VAL A 168 16.71 11.26 15.57
N LEU A 169 16.59 11.76 14.33
CA LEU A 169 16.91 10.98 13.13
C LEU A 169 18.39 10.94 12.75
N HIS A 170 19.20 11.92 13.17
CA HIS A 170 20.53 12.14 12.62
C HIS A 170 21.60 12.26 13.72
N GLU A 171 21.89 11.13 14.37
CA GLU A 171 22.85 10.98 15.47
C GLU A 171 24.16 11.73 15.26
N ARG A 172 24.74 11.65 14.05
CA ARG A 172 26.00 12.33 13.70
C ARG A 172 25.98 13.85 13.90
N SER A 173 24.81 14.48 13.81
CA SER A 173 24.63 15.93 13.96
C SER A 173 24.06 16.32 15.31
N ARG A 174 23.85 15.36 16.23
CA ARG A 174 23.17 15.59 17.51
C ARG A 174 23.87 16.66 18.37
N ALA A 175 25.20 16.61 18.47
CA ALA A 175 25.97 17.62 19.20
C ALA A 175 25.83 19.04 18.63
N GLU A 176 25.68 19.19 17.31
CA GLU A 176 25.43 20.50 16.66
C GLU A 176 24.00 20.99 16.91
N LEU A 177 23.03 20.07 17.04
CA LEU A 177 21.61 20.37 17.19
C LEU A 177 21.18 20.57 18.65
N LEU A 178 21.89 19.99 19.62
CA LEU A 178 21.53 20.04 21.05
C LEU A 178 21.29 21.47 21.58
N PRO A 179 22.13 22.48 21.28
CA PRO A 179 21.86 23.84 21.74
C PRO A 179 20.52 24.40 21.22
N LEU A 180 20.15 24.06 19.98
CA LEU A 180 18.89 24.50 19.36
C LEU A 180 17.68 23.78 19.94
N VAL A 181 17.81 22.49 20.30
CA VAL A 181 16.76 21.76 21.02
C VAL A 181 16.52 22.39 22.39
N ARG A 182 17.58 22.68 23.15
CA ARG A 182 17.48 23.33 24.47
C ARG A 182 16.88 24.72 24.41
N GLU A 183 17.25 25.50 23.39
CA GLU A 183 16.63 26.80 23.13
C GLU A 183 15.12 26.66 22.89
N ALA A 184 14.70 25.70 22.05
CA ALA A 184 13.28 25.43 21.80
C ALA A 184 12.54 24.90 23.05
N ALA A 185 13.20 24.06 23.87
CA ALA A 185 12.64 23.56 25.12
C ALA A 185 12.42 24.68 26.16
N ALA A 186 13.23 25.74 26.12
CA ALA A 186 13.09 26.93 26.95
C ALA A 186 12.12 28.00 26.38
N SER A 187 11.44 27.69 25.27
CA SER A 187 10.50 28.61 24.63
C SER A 187 9.35 29.01 25.56
N GLY A 188 8.91 30.26 25.45
CA GLY A 188 7.67 30.72 26.07
C GLY A 188 6.40 30.16 25.40
N ASN A 189 6.52 29.53 24.23
CA ASN A 189 5.43 28.87 23.55
C ASN A 189 5.34 27.39 24.02
N PRO A 190 4.21 26.96 24.61
CA PRO A 190 4.08 25.62 25.17
C PRO A 190 4.18 24.51 24.12
N GLU A 191 3.70 24.71 22.89
CA GLU A 191 3.78 23.70 21.82
C GLU A 191 5.23 23.47 21.38
N VAL A 192 6.00 24.56 21.28
CA VAL A 192 7.43 24.54 20.93
C VAL A 192 8.22 23.80 22.03
N ALA A 193 7.98 24.17 23.28
CA ALA A 193 8.66 23.57 24.43
C ALA A 193 8.36 22.06 24.55
N GLN A 194 7.09 21.66 24.39
CA GLN A 194 6.69 20.25 24.42
C GLN A 194 7.35 19.44 23.30
N LEU A 195 7.36 19.97 22.07
CA LEU A 195 7.96 19.30 20.92
C LEU A 195 9.48 19.09 21.06
N ALA A 196 10.17 20.05 21.66
CA ALA A 196 11.60 19.95 21.96
C ALA A 196 11.89 18.99 23.12
N ALA A 197 11.11 19.07 24.20
CA ALA A 197 11.25 18.17 25.36
C ALA A 197 11.03 16.70 24.99
N ALA A 198 10.09 16.41 24.09
CA ALA A 198 9.88 15.05 23.59
C ALA A 198 11.11 14.48 22.85
N ALA A 199 11.84 15.33 22.12
CA ALA A 199 13.07 14.91 21.43
C ALA A 199 14.24 14.66 22.40
N GLU A 200 14.38 15.46 23.47
CA GLU A 200 15.37 15.19 24.53
C GLU A 200 15.03 13.93 25.32
N TRP A 201 13.75 13.70 25.60
CA TRP A 201 13.30 12.54 26.36
C TRP A 201 13.58 11.23 25.63
N ALA A 202 13.33 11.18 24.31
CA ALA A 202 13.58 10.00 23.49
C ALA A 202 15.05 9.52 23.57
N GLU A 203 16.02 10.44 23.71
CA GLU A 203 17.43 10.09 23.86
C GLU A 203 17.76 9.49 25.23
N ASN A 204 17.19 10.04 26.29
CA ASN A 204 17.44 9.55 27.66
C ASN A 204 16.92 8.12 27.84
N GLU A 205 15.85 7.76 27.13
CA GLU A 205 15.33 6.39 27.11
C GLU A 205 16.27 5.40 26.41
N GLU A 206 16.89 5.80 25.29
CA GLU A 206 17.86 4.95 24.57
C GLU A 206 19.13 4.71 25.39
N HIS A 207 19.67 5.75 26.04
CA HIS A 207 20.86 5.60 26.91
C HIS A 207 20.58 4.74 28.15
N SER A 208 19.36 4.82 28.72
CA SER A 208 18.99 4.00 29.87
C SER A 208 18.91 2.50 29.51
N LYS A 209 18.64 2.17 28.24
CA LYS A 209 18.59 0.78 27.76
C LYS A 209 19.98 0.20 27.47
N SER A 210 20.99 1.01 27.13
CA SER A 210 22.36 0.52 26.88
C SER A 210 23.15 0.19 28.14
N ASP A 211 22.79 0.79 29.27
CA ASP A 211 23.55 0.68 30.53
C ASP A 211 23.03 -0.40 31.50
N SER A 212 22.03 -1.20 31.09
CA SER A 212 21.59 -2.34 31.91
C SER A 212 22.63 -3.47 31.83
N PRO A 213 23.36 -3.79 32.93
CA PRO A 213 24.37 -4.85 32.92
C PRO A 213 23.66 -6.20 32.70
N SER A 214 24.03 -6.89 31.63
CA SER A 214 23.55 -8.24 31.32
C SER A 214 23.97 -9.19 32.45
N THR A 215 23.03 -9.54 33.32
CA THR A 215 23.21 -10.60 34.31
C THR A 215 23.49 -11.93 33.61
N PRO A 216 24.55 -12.68 33.98
CA PRO A 216 24.83 -13.99 33.41
C PRO A 216 23.72 -14.97 33.77
N ILE A 217 23.10 -15.58 32.75
CA ILE A 217 22.14 -16.67 32.94
C ILE A 217 22.96 -17.95 33.13
N GLU A 218 23.08 -18.41 34.38
CA GLU A 218 23.60 -19.74 34.71
C GLU A 218 22.62 -20.83 34.28
N GLY A 219 23.16 -21.85 33.62
CA GLY A 219 22.41 -23.00 33.12
C GLY A 219 21.90 -23.91 34.24
N SER A 220 20.70 -24.43 34.04
CA SER A 220 20.17 -25.57 34.80
C SER A 220 19.62 -26.58 33.81
N GLU A 221 20.37 -27.68 33.64
CA GLU A 221 19.89 -28.94 33.10
C GLU A 221 18.94 -29.59 34.11
N GLY A 222 17.80 -30.11 33.64
CA GLY A 222 16.85 -30.85 34.48
C GLY A 222 15.91 -31.71 33.64
N HIS A 223 16.21 -33.01 33.57
CA HIS A 223 15.33 -34.06 33.06
C HIS A 223 14.05 -34.21 33.90
N GLY A 224 12.92 -34.51 33.25
CA GLY A 224 11.69 -34.92 33.92
C GLY A 224 10.70 -35.63 33.00
N HIS A 225 10.61 -36.95 33.13
CA HIS A 225 9.52 -37.81 32.65
C HIS A 225 8.16 -37.39 33.24
N SER A 226 7.10 -37.44 32.44
CA SER A 226 5.71 -37.68 32.90
C SER A 226 4.87 -38.14 31.70
N GLN A 227 4.64 -39.45 31.57
CA GLN A 227 3.41 -40.18 31.95
C GLN A 227 2.16 -39.85 31.11
N ASN A 228 1.76 -40.86 30.33
CA ASN A 228 0.43 -41.08 29.78
C ASN A 228 -0.63 -41.13 30.89
N LEU A 229 -1.75 -40.42 30.69
CA LEU A 229 -3.08 -40.82 31.15
C LEU A 229 -4.11 -40.35 30.12
N GLY A 230 -4.88 -41.29 29.59
CA GLY A 230 -6.10 -41.01 28.82
C GLY A 230 -7.34 -41.00 29.72
N ALA A 231 -8.38 -40.32 29.25
CA ALA A 231 -9.80 -40.57 29.45
C ALA A 231 -10.54 -39.46 28.67
N ASP A 232 -11.31 -39.77 27.63
CA ASP A 232 -12.71 -40.22 27.68
C ASP A 232 -13.68 -39.03 27.90
N GLU A 233 -14.08 -38.36 26.81
CA GLU A 233 -15.32 -37.59 26.76
C GLU A 233 -16.10 -37.92 25.49
N GLY A 234 -17.16 -38.69 25.70
CA GLY A 234 -18.07 -39.17 24.68
C GLY A 234 -19.07 -38.12 24.20
N GLN A 235 -19.44 -38.31 22.93
CA GLN A 235 -20.83 -38.37 22.45
C GLN A 235 -21.87 -37.48 23.18
N LYS A 236 -22.10 -36.29 22.61
CA LYS A 236 -23.43 -35.66 22.56
C LYS A 236 -23.50 -34.59 21.47
N ALA A 237 -23.74 -35.03 20.22
CA ALA A 237 -24.23 -34.17 19.15
C ALA A 237 -24.84 -35.02 18.02
N ALA A 238 -25.86 -35.80 18.36
CA ALA A 238 -26.71 -36.48 17.39
C ALA A 238 -28.17 -36.25 17.78
N ASP A 239 -28.66 -35.03 17.57
CA ASP A 239 -30.08 -34.75 17.36
C ASP A 239 -30.27 -33.27 16.96
N ARG A 240 -30.01 -32.97 15.68
CA ARG A 240 -30.60 -31.83 14.98
C ARG A 240 -30.97 -32.30 13.59
N THR A 241 -32.06 -33.06 13.56
CA THR A 241 -32.81 -33.32 12.34
C THR A 241 -33.38 -32.01 11.82
N ALA A 242 -33.25 -31.87 10.50
CA ALA A 242 -33.63 -30.77 9.64
C ALA A 242 -35.01 -30.16 9.94
N ASP A 243 -35.01 -28.85 10.18
CA ASP A 243 -36.10 -27.97 9.78
C ASP A 243 -35.60 -27.18 8.55
N LEU A 244 -35.99 -27.65 7.36
CA LEU A 244 -35.63 -27.10 6.04
C LEU A 244 -36.68 -26.11 5.54
N SER A 245 -37.27 -25.33 6.44
CA SER A 245 -38.31 -24.36 6.09
C SER A 245 -38.09 -22.97 6.68
N ASP A 246 -36.84 -22.48 6.69
CA ASP A 246 -36.55 -21.06 6.89
C ASP A 246 -36.58 -20.30 5.54
N PRO A 247 -37.62 -19.49 5.25
CA PRO A 247 -37.77 -18.75 4.01
C PRO A 247 -37.18 -17.33 4.13
N GLY A 248 -36.00 -17.17 4.72
CA GLY A 248 -35.60 -15.88 5.32
C GLY A 248 -34.26 -15.25 4.92
N TYR A 249 -33.30 -16.00 4.36
CA TYR A 249 -32.03 -15.42 3.90
C TYR A 249 -31.65 -16.01 2.54
N LEU A 250 -32.33 -15.56 1.49
CA LEU A 250 -31.63 -15.40 0.22
C LEU A 250 -30.57 -14.33 0.46
N SER A 251 -29.43 -14.73 1.02
CA SER A 251 -28.21 -13.94 0.97
C SER A 251 -28.03 -13.57 -0.49
N GLU A 252 -28.37 -12.33 -0.84
CA GLU A 252 -28.20 -11.84 -2.20
C GLU A 252 -26.74 -12.07 -2.54
N SER A 253 -26.48 -13.00 -3.47
CA SER A 253 -25.14 -13.23 -4.00
C SER A 253 -24.70 -11.89 -4.57
N VAL A 254 -23.57 -11.33 -4.13
CA VAL A 254 -23.08 -10.04 -4.61
C VAL A 254 -21.81 -10.26 -5.42
N SER A 255 -21.78 -9.72 -6.64
CA SER A 255 -20.56 -9.63 -7.45
C SER A 255 -19.89 -8.27 -7.26
N LEU A 256 -18.56 -8.20 -7.40
CA LEU A 256 -17.79 -6.99 -7.11
C LEU A 256 -16.72 -6.73 -8.16
N ALA A 257 -16.49 -5.46 -8.52
CA ALA A 257 -15.32 -5.03 -9.31
C ALA A 257 -14.28 -4.34 -8.41
N ILE A 258 -13.01 -4.73 -8.54
CA ILE A 258 -11.89 -4.18 -7.77
C ILE A 258 -10.80 -3.66 -8.72
N HIS A 259 -10.52 -2.38 -8.62
CA HIS A 259 -9.58 -1.71 -9.49
C HIS A 259 -8.11 -1.96 -9.14
N GLY A 260 -7.23 -1.77 -10.12
CA GLY A 260 -5.78 -1.83 -9.96
C GLY A 260 -5.14 -0.56 -9.41
N THR A 261 -3.81 -0.57 -9.35
CA THR A 261 -2.98 0.61 -9.02
C THR A 261 -3.25 1.77 -9.98
N TYR A 262 -3.23 3.00 -9.48
CA TYR A 262 -3.44 4.25 -10.24
C TYR A 262 -4.79 4.38 -10.96
N ALA A 263 -5.70 3.40 -10.87
CA ALA A 263 -6.97 3.47 -11.56
C ALA A 263 -7.82 4.67 -11.11
N ARG A 264 -7.65 5.11 -9.85
CA ARG A 264 -8.38 6.25 -9.28
C ARG A 264 -7.94 7.62 -9.79
N ILE A 265 -6.68 7.77 -10.20
CA ILE A 265 -6.12 9.05 -10.66
C ILE A 265 -6.28 9.25 -12.17
N LYS A 266 -6.86 8.27 -12.88
CA LYS A 266 -7.19 8.43 -14.29
C LYS A 266 -8.37 9.38 -14.46
N GLU A 267 -8.44 10.01 -15.63
CA GLU A 267 -9.59 10.81 -16.07
C GLU A 267 -10.89 10.00 -15.94
N LYS A 268 -12.00 10.70 -15.68
CA LYS A 268 -13.29 10.07 -15.33
C LYS A 268 -13.76 9.04 -16.35
N ASP A 269 -13.59 9.32 -17.63
CA ASP A 269 -13.91 8.44 -18.77
C ASP A 269 -13.04 7.17 -18.84
N LYS A 270 -11.90 7.14 -18.12
CA LYS A 270 -10.96 6.02 -18.06
C LYS A 270 -11.07 5.21 -16.77
N LYS A 271 -11.97 5.57 -15.86
CA LYS A 271 -12.24 4.81 -14.63
C LYS A 271 -13.21 3.67 -14.89
N TRP A 272 -12.68 2.63 -15.52
CA TRP A 272 -13.45 1.46 -15.94
C TRP A 272 -14.24 0.78 -14.83
N PHE A 273 -13.89 0.95 -13.55
CA PHE A 273 -14.46 0.21 -12.42
C PHE A 273 -15.64 0.92 -11.73
N GLU A 274 -15.95 2.17 -12.09
CA GLU A 274 -17.07 2.88 -11.47
C GLU A 274 -18.41 2.26 -11.90
N PRO A 275 -19.45 2.24 -11.04
CA PRO A 275 -20.73 1.59 -11.34
C PRO A 275 -21.39 1.98 -12.67
N ASP A 276 -21.19 3.21 -13.12
CA ASP A 276 -21.78 3.75 -14.35
C ASP A 276 -20.82 3.70 -15.56
N ALA A 277 -19.63 3.14 -15.39
CA ALA A 277 -18.69 2.94 -16.50
C ALA A 277 -19.19 1.85 -17.46
N LYS A 278 -18.68 1.87 -18.70
CA LYS A 278 -19.09 0.95 -19.77
C LYS A 278 -18.93 -0.52 -19.37
N LEU A 279 -17.76 -0.88 -18.84
CA LEU A 279 -17.44 -2.26 -18.53
C LEU A 279 -18.30 -2.85 -17.38
N PRO A 280 -18.47 -2.21 -16.20
CA PRO A 280 -19.41 -2.63 -15.17
C PRO A 280 -20.83 -2.72 -15.66
N THR A 281 -21.26 -1.77 -16.50
CA THR A 281 -22.57 -1.86 -17.16
C THR A 281 -22.67 -3.14 -17.97
N ARG A 282 -21.71 -3.43 -18.85
CA ARG A 282 -21.68 -4.67 -19.64
C ARG A 282 -21.67 -5.92 -18.77
N ILE A 283 -20.81 -5.98 -17.76
CA ILE A 283 -20.73 -7.11 -16.83
C ILE A 283 -22.09 -7.35 -16.20
N SER A 284 -22.72 -6.28 -15.68
CA SER A 284 -24.02 -6.37 -15.02
C SER A 284 -25.14 -6.83 -15.95
N THR A 285 -25.16 -6.36 -17.20
CA THR A 285 -26.22 -6.73 -18.15
C THR A 285 -26.02 -8.11 -18.77
N SER A 286 -24.78 -8.64 -18.79
CA SER A 286 -24.43 -9.78 -19.63
C SER A 286 -24.10 -11.06 -18.86
N CYS A 287 -23.41 -10.97 -17.71
CA CYS A 287 -22.90 -12.16 -17.02
C CYS A 287 -22.93 -12.12 -15.49
N SER A 288 -23.10 -10.95 -14.86
CA SER A 288 -23.25 -10.80 -13.40
C SER A 288 -24.29 -9.75 -13.05
N PRO A 289 -25.60 -10.06 -13.20
CA PRO A 289 -26.68 -9.13 -12.84
C PRO A 289 -26.65 -8.67 -11.39
N ASP A 290 -25.95 -9.43 -10.54
CA ASP A 290 -25.68 -9.15 -9.14
C ASP A 290 -24.43 -8.29 -8.88
N LEU A 291 -23.86 -7.66 -9.91
CA LEU A 291 -22.73 -6.73 -9.73
C LEU A 291 -23.17 -5.54 -8.87
N TYR A 292 -22.43 -5.30 -7.78
CA TYR A 292 -22.67 -4.18 -6.89
C TYR A 292 -22.43 -2.84 -7.59
N ARG A 293 -23.47 -1.99 -7.63
CA ARG A 293 -23.46 -0.72 -8.39
C ARG A 293 -23.87 0.51 -7.58
N GLU A 294 -24.07 0.37 -6.27
CA GLU A 294 -24.40 1.52 -5.44
C GLU A 294 -23.22 2.48 -5.27
N SER A 295 -23.53 3.72 -4.89
CA SER A 295 -22.54 4.80 -4.77
C SER A 295 -21.40 4.51 -3.77
N ASP A 296 -21.62 3.62 -2.82
CA ASP A 296 -20.65 3.18 -1.80
C ASP A 296 -19.93 1.87 -2.18
N TYR A 297 -19.80 1.58 -3.48
CA TYR A 297 -18.98 0.47 -3.98
C TYR A 297 -17.54 0.52 -3.42
N PHE A 298 -16.95 -0.67 -3.23
CA PHE A 298 -15.61 -0.80 -2.66
C PHE A 298 -14.55 -0.09 -3.52
N ARG A 299 -13.68 0.67 -2.85
CA ARG A 299 -12.55 1.40 -3.44
C ARG A 299 -11.37 1.33 -2.48
N TRP A 300 -10.16 1.39 -3.00
CA TRP A 300 -8.94 1.46 -2.18
C TRP A 300 -8.00 2.57 -2.67
N SER A 301 -6.88 2.80 -1.98
CA SER A 301 -5.95 3.92 -2.29
C SER A 301 -5.36 3.82 -3.71
N ALA A 302 -5.27 2.61 -4.28
CA ALA A 302 -4.58 2.33 -5.54
C ALA A 302 -3.07 2.62 -5.50
N VAL A 303 -2.49 2.73 -4.31
CA VAL A 303 -1.06 2.97 -4.10
C VAL A 303 -0.29 1.68 -4.35
N PHE A 304 0.86 1.79 -5.02
CA PHE A 304 1.70 0.64 -5.35
C PHE A 304 2.60 0.23 -4.17
N SER A 305 1.98 -0.27 -3.10
CA SER A 305 2.66 -0.63 -1.85
C SER A 305 2.01 -1.87 -1.23
N GLU A 306 2.81 -2.70 -0.57
CA GLU A 306 2.32 -3.91 0.10
C GLU A 306 1.45 -3.61 1.33
N PRO A 307 1.90 -2.72 2.26
CA PRO A 307 1.04 -2.21 3.33
C PRO A 307 -0.32 -1.72 2.85
N ASP A 308 -0.37 -0.89 1.81
CA ASP A 308 -1.62 -0.37 1.25
C ASP A 308 -2.56 -1.48 0.75
N ARG A 309 -2.03 -2.54 0.13
CA ARG A 309 -2.84 -3.68 -0.32
C ARG A 309 -3.35 -4.51 0.85
N ALA A 310 -2.53 -4.70 1.89
CA ALA A 310 -2.93 -5.40 3.10
C ALA A 310 -4.03 -4.62 3.84
N PHE A 311 -3.90 -3.29 3.92
CA PHE A 311 -4.90 -2.44 4.50
C PHE A 311 -6.20 -2.41 3.67
N ALA A 312 -6.09 -2.27 2.35
CA ALA A 312 -7.24 -2.36 1.45
C ALA A 312 -7.99 -3.69 1.59
N ALA A 313 -7.28 -4.79 1.90
CA ALA A 313 -7.91 -6.08 2.17
C ALA A 313 -8.74 -6.07 3.45
N LEU A 314 -8.26 -5.43 4.53
CA LEU A 314 -9.04 -5.23 5.75
C LEU A 314 -10.26 -4.34 5.50
N GLN A 315 -10.10 -3.26 4.72
CA GLN A 315 -11.21 -2.40 4.32
C GLN A 315 -12.26 -3.15 3.49
N LEU A 316 -11.84 -4.08 2.64
CA LEU A 316 -12.77 -4.92 1.86
C LEU A 316 -13.57 -5.85 2.78
N VAL A 317 -12.91 -6.47 3.76
CA VAL A 317 -13.60 -7.27 4.79
C VAL A 317 -14.63 -6.44 5.53
N GLU A 318 -14.23 -5.27 6.02
CA GLU A 318 -15.13 -4.39 6.77
C GLU A 318 -16.30 -3.89 5.89
N TRP A 319 -16.02 -3.60 4.61
CA TRP A 319 -17.06 -3.27 3.65
C TRP A 319 -18.07 -4.42 3.47
N CYS A 320 -17.61 -5.66 3.32
CA CYS A 320 -18.47 -6.84 3.26
C CYS A 320 -19.28 -7.02 4.55
N LYS A 321 -18.65 -6.88 5.72
CA LYS A 321 -19.31 -7.00 7.04
C LYS A 321 -20.44 -5.97 7.20
N ARG A 322 -20.19 -4.70 6.87
CA ARG A 322 -21.23 -3.64 6.92
C ARG A 322 -22.39 -3.88 5.98
N LYS A 323 -22.16 -4.63 4.90
CA LYS A 323 -23.18 -5.02 3.92
C LYS A 323 -23.87 -6.34 4.25
N GLY A 324 -23.46 -7.04 5.31
CA GLY A 324 -23.96 -8.38 5.61
C GLY A 324 -23.55 -9.43 4.57
N ILE A 325 -22.49 -9.17 3.79
CA ILE A 325 -22.01 -10.06 2.73
C ILE A 325 -20.99 -11.02 3.34
N SER A 326 -21.37 -12.30 3.47
CA SER A 326 -20.48 -13.37 3.95
C SER A 326 -19.78 -14.12 2.82
N SER A 327 -20.33 -14.06 1.60
CA SER A 327 -19.76 -14.66 0.40
C SER A 327 -20.01 -13.76 -0.81
N LEU A 328 -18.98 -13.61 -1.65
CA LEU A 328 -19.08 -12.95 -2.94
C LEU A 328 -19.34 -13.98 -4.03
N ASP A 329 -20.21 -13.64 -4.97
CA ASP A 329 -20.46 -14.50 -6.11
C ASP A 329 -19.26 -14.46 -7.06
N THR A 330 -19.09 -13.34 -7.76
CA THR A 330 -18.01 -13.14 -8.71
C THR A 330 -17.23 -11.89 -8.38
N VAL A 331 -15.90 -12.01 -8.28
CA VAL A 331 -15.02 -10.85 -8.09
C VAL A 331 -14.20 -10.62 -9.35
N TYR A 332 -14.34 -9.44 -9.94
CA TYR A 332 -13.56 -8.97 -11.09
C TYR A 332 -12.44 -8.08 -10.60
N ALA A 333 -11.21 -8.57 -10.58
CA ALA A 333 -10.09 -7.85 -9.98
C ALA A 333 -8.98 -7.61 -10.99
N HIS A 334 -8.58 -6.34 -11.15
CA HIS A 334 -7.51 -5.94 -12.07
C HIS A 334 -6.20 -5.66 -11.35
N SER A 335 -5.08 -6.06 -11.96
CA SER A 335 -3.74 -5.71 -11.48
C SER A 335 -3.58 -6.01 -9.98
N HIS A 336 -3.09 -5.08 -9.17
CA HIS A 336 -2.97 -5.25 -7.73
C HIS A 336 -4.28 -5.33 -6.96
N GLY A 337 -5.43 -4.96 -7.56
CA GLY A 337 -6.75 -5.24 -6.99
C GLY A 337 -6.98 -6.74 -6.79
N GLY A 338 -6.38 -7.59 -7.63
CA GLY A 338 -6.39 -9.05 -7.42
C GLY A 338 -5.67 -9.49 -6.15
N ASN A 339 -4.57 -8.81 -5.79
CA ASN A 339 -3.89 -9.09 -4.54
C ASN A 339 -4.65 -8.56 -3.31
N VAL A 340 -5.47 -7.52 -3.46
CA VAL A 340 -6.35 -7.03 -2.39
C VAL A 340 -7.38 -8.11 -2.02
N ILE A 341 -8.12 -8.65 -2.99
CA ILE A 341 -9.09 -9.73 -2.71
C ILE A 341 -8.43 -11.00 -2.20
N LEU A 342 -7.29 -11.42 -2.77
CA LEU A 342 -6.56 -12.59 -2.28
C LEU A 342 -6.11 -12.41 -0.83
N ASN A 343 -5.68 -11.21 -0.44
CA ASN A 343 -5.33 -10.91 0.95
C ASN A 343 -6.57 -10.87 1.85
N ALA A 344 -7.71 -10.36 1.36
CA ALA A 344 -8.95 -10.29 2.13
C ALA A 344 -9.51 -11.69 2.43
N ILE A 345 -9.42 -12.60 1.46
CA ILE A 345 -9.74 -14.02 1.61
C ILE A 345 -8.93 -14.65 2.75
N LEU A 346 -7.64 -14.33 2.89
CA LEU A 346 -6.78 -14.88 3.93
C LEU A 346 -7.18 -14.40 5.34
N LYS A 347 -7.64 -13.15 5.49
CA LYS A 347 -7.88 -12.53 6.80
C LYS A 347 -9.14 -13.07 7.48
N GLU A 348 -10.30 -12.98 6.82
CA GLU A 348 -11.59 -13.00 7.53
C GLU A 348 -12.64 -13.86 6.83
N GLY A 349 -12.18 -14.94 6.19
CA GLY A 349 -13.07 -16.01 5.72
C GLY A 349 -14.01 -15.61 4.57
N ILE A 350 -13.78 -14.48 3.89
CA ILE A 350 -14.50 -14.12 2.67
C ILE A 350 -14.39 -15.28 1.69
N LYS A 351 -15.55 -15.80 1.29
CA LYS A 351 -15.64 -16.85 0.28
C LYS A 351 -15.99 -16.22 -1.06
N VAL A 352 -15.39 -16.72 -2.13
CA VAL A 352 -15.63 -16.22 -3.50
C VAL A 352 -16.00 -17.41 -4.38
N ASN A 353 -17.14 -17.36 -5.09
CA ASN A 353 -17.50 -18.46 -6.01
C ASN A 353 -16.56 -18.46 -7.22
N LEU A 354 -16.47 -17.32 -7.91
CA LEU A 354 -15.62 -17.12 -9.08
C LEU A 354 -14.73 -15.90 -8.92
N LEU A 355 -13.42 -16.07 -9.04
CA LEU A 355 -12.46 -14.98 -9.04
C LEU A 355 -11.91 -14.76 -10.45
N VAL A 356 -12.33 -13.66 -11.10
CA VAL A 356 -11.88 -13.27 -12.43
C VAL A 356 -10.71 -12.29 -12.30
N LEU A 357 -9.51 -12.75 -12.62
CA LEU A 357 -8.26 -11.99 -12.48
C LEU A 357 -7.87 -11.38 -13.82
N LEU A 358 -7.93 -10.06 -13.91
CA LEU A 358 -7.60 -9.27 -15.09
C LEU A 358 -6.16 -8.76 -14.95
N HIS A 359 -5.19 -9.41 -15.60
CA HIS A 359 -3.78 -9.02 -15.54
C HIS A 359 -3.21 -8.89 -14.11
N VAL A 360 -3.53 -9.83 -13.23
CA VAL A 360 -3.10 -9.75 -11.83
C VAL A 360 -1.67 -10.29 -11.68
N PRO A 361 -0.70 -9.48 -11.23
CA PRO A 361 0.61 -10.00 -10.84
C PRO A 361 0.49 -10.66 -9.48
N VAL A 362 0.16 -11.94 -9.46
CA VAL A 362 -0.01 -12.70 -8.22
C VAL A 362 1.29 -12.69 -7.42
N LEU A 363 1.24 -12.08 -6.22
CA LEU A 363 2.38 -12.03 -5.32
C LEU A 363 2.67 -13.40 -4.72
N ARG A 364 3.92 -13.59 -4.29
CA ARG A 364 4.36 -14.83 -3.64
C ARG A 364 3.55 -15.06 -2.36
N ARG A 365 3.06 -16.29 -2.21
CA ARG A 365 2.33 -16.79 -1.04
C ARG A 365 2.91 -18.11 -0.58
N THR A 366 2.78 -18.39 0.72
CA THR A 366 3.13 -19.67 1.34
C THR A 366 2.18 -20.78 0.90
N LYS A 367 2.54 -22.03 1.20
CA LYS A 367 1.67 -23.18 0.90
C LYS A 367 0.36 -23.11 1.69
N ASP A 368 0.42 -22.68 2.95
CA ASP A 368 -0.75 -22.61 3.83
C ASP A 368 -1.70 -21.49 3.41
N GLU A 369 -1.16 -20.35 2.97
CA GLU A 369 -1.98 -19.30 2.36
C GLU A 369 -2.69 -19.78 1.09
N TRP A 370 -2.00 -20.54 0.22
CA TRP A 370 -2.64 -21.11 -0.96
C TRP A 370 -3.72 -22.13 -0.60
N ALA A 371 -3.49 -22.99 0.40
CA ALA A 371 -4.49 -23.94 0.87
C ALA A 371 -5.76 -23.22 1.38
N LEU A 372 -5.60 -22.12 2.11
CA LEU A 372 -6.73 -21.30 2.56
C LEU A 372 -7.47 -20.62 1.41
N ILE A 373 -6.74 -20.14 0.39
CA ILE A 373 -7.36 -19.57 -0.82
C ILE A 373 -8.11 -20.67 -1.59
N GLU A 374 -7.53 -21.87 -1.72
CA GLU A 374 -8.16 -23.05 -2.35
C GLU A 374 -9.47 -23.45 -1.64
N GLU A 375 -9.51 -23.38 -0.31
CA GLU A 375 -10.71 -23.68 0.47
C GLU A 375 -11.82 -22.63 0.27
N ARG A 376 -11.44 -21.37 0.06
CA ARG A 376 -12.36 -20.22 0.08
C ARG A 376 -12.74 -19.70 -1.31
N VAL A 377 -12.02 -20.12 -2.35
CA VAL A 377 -12.27 -19.72 -3.74
C VAL A 377 -12.72 -20.94 -4.54
N GLY A 378 -13.93 -20.90 -5.08
CA GLY A 378 -14.47 -22.01 -5.86
C GLY A 378 -13.71 -22.23 -7.18
N TRP A 379 -13.44 -21.14 -7.89
CA TRP A 379 -12.78 -21.16 -9.19
C TRP A 379 -12.05 -19.84 -9.49
N ILE A 380 -10.98 -19.92 -10.26
CA ILE A 380 -10.23 -18.76 -10.77
C ILE A 380 -10.23 -18.76 -12.29
N LEU A 381 -10.63 -17.64 -12.89
CA LEU A 381 -10.45 -17.34 -14.30
C LEU A 381 -9.34 -16.29 -14.44
N ASP A 382 -8.13 -16.72 -14.81
CA ASP A 382 -6.96 -15.86 -14.94
C ASP A 382 -6.75 -15.42 -16.40
N LEU A 383 -6.99 -14.13 -16.65
CA LEU A 383 -6.96 -13.52 -17.97
C LEU A 383 -5.71 -12.65 -18.10
N ARG A 384 -4.82 -13.02 -19.04
CA ARG A 384 -3.56 -12.32 -19.28
C ARG A 384 -3.23 -12.26 -20.76
N THR A 385 -2.63 -11.16 -21.20
CA THR A 385 -1.91 -11.15 -22.48
C THR A 385 -0.54 -11.81 -22.29
N ARG A 386 0.02 -12.38 -23.36
CA ARG A 386 1.28 -13.14 -23.30
C ARG A 386 2.49 -12.31 -22.85
N HIS A 387 2.47 -11.00 -23.13
CA HIS A 387 3.62 -10.14 -22.92
C HIS A 387 3.28 -8.87 -22.13
N ASP A 388 2.34 -8.96 -21.18
CA ASP A 388 2.12 -7.86 -20.24
C ASP A 388 3.42 -7.49 -19.50
N LEU A 389 4.00 -6.34 -19.89
CA LEU A 389 5.26 -5.85 -19.34
C LEU A 389 5.13 -5.49 -17.87
N VAL A 390 3.98 -4.97 -17.44
CA VAL A 390 3.75 -4.56 -16.05
C VAL A 390 3.77 -5.79 -15.16
N VAL A 391 3.02 -6.84 -15.54
CA VAL A 391 3.01 -8.10 -14.79
C VAL A 391 4.39 -8.72 -14.78
N ARG A 392 5.09 -8.77 -15.93
CA ARG A 392 6.44 -9.35 -16.00
C ARG A 392 7.44 -8.62 -15.11
N MET A 393 7.43 -7.28 -15.13
CA MET A 393 8.31 -6.46 -14.30
C MET A 393 8.00 -6.62 -12.81
N ASP A 394 6.72 -6.70 -12.44
CA ASP A 394 6.31 -6.94 -11.05
C ASP A 394 6.77 -8.32 -10.57
N SER A 395 6.64 -9.36 -11.39
CA SER A 395 7.10 -10.71 -11.05
C SER A 395 8.60 -10.80 -10.86
N ILE A 396 9.38 -10.08 -11.68
CA ILE A 396 10.84 -10.00 -11.52
C ILE A 396 11.17 -9.30 -10.19
N LYS A 397 10.53 -8.16 -9.91
CA LYS A 397 10.73 -7.38 -8.69
C LYS A 397 10.40 -8.19 -7.43
N ASN A 398 9.28 -8.90 -7.45
CA ASN A 398 8.76 -9.64 -6.29
C ASN A 398 9.24 -11.10 -6.26
N ARG A 399 10.07 -11.50 -7.24
CA ARG A 399 10.52 -12.89 -7.45
C ARG A 399 9.35 -13.89 -7.41
N SER A 400 8.18 -13.47 -7.87
CA SER A 400 7.01 -14.35 -7.91
C SER A 400 7.16 -15.28 -9.11
N LYS A 401 7.03 -16.58 -8.85
CA LYS A 401 6.64 -17.50 -9.91
C LYS A 401 5.15 -17.22 -10.09
N ASN A 402 4.75 -16.58 -11.18
CA ASN A 402 3.38 -16.15 -11.51
C ASN A 402 2.31 -17.28 -11.58
N GLY A 403 2.53 -18.39 -10.89
CA GLY A 403 1.63 -19.52 -10.80
C GLY A 403 0.78 -19.47 -9.54
N PHE A 404 -0.43 -19.95 -9.69
CA PHE A 404 -1.32 -20.31 -8.60
C PHE A 404 -0.80 -21.57 -7.89
N GLY A 405 -1.30 -21.84 -6.68
CA GLY A 405 -1.11 -23.14 -6.01
C GLY A 405 -1.46 -24.31 -6.93
N THR A 406 -0.86 -25.48 -6.68
CA THR A 406 -0.98 -26.64 -7.60
C THR A 406 -2.39 -27.25 -7.63
N ASN A 407 -3.25 -26.94 -6.66
CA ASN A 407 -4.58 -27.54 -6.56
C ASN A 407 -5.72 -26.53 -6.79
N LEU A 408 -5.40 -25.29 -7.19
CA LEU A 408 -6.42 -24.32 -7.55
C LEU A 408 -7.10 -24.72 -8.86
N ASN A 409 -8.44 -24.74 -8.85
CA ASN A 409 -9.24 -24.75 -10.07
C ASN A 409 -9.06 -23.42 -10.79
N CYS A 410 -7.97 -23.32 -11.54
CA CYS A 410 -7.58 -22.12 -12.26
C CYS A 410 -7.53 -22.41 -13.75
N ILE A 411 -8.35 -21.69 -14.51
CA ILE A 411 -8.25 -21.66 -15.96
C ILE A 411 -7.48 -20.40 -16.32
N THR A 412 -6.23 -20.57 -16.72
CA THR A 412 -5.44 -19.46 -17.30
C THR A 412 -5.71 -19.41 -18.78
N GLN A 413 -6.38 -18.35 -19.24
CA GLN A 413 -6.60 -18.12 -20.65
C GLN A 413 -5.68 -17.01 -21.14
N PRO A 414 -4.62 -17.32 -21.90
CA PRO A 414 -3.85 -16.31 -22.60
C PRO A 414 -4.68 -15.78 -23.76
N GLN A 415 -5.60 -14.84 -23.48
CA GLN A 415 -6.39 -14.17 -24.50
C GLN A 415 -5.74 -12.83 -24.90
N GLY A 416 -5.72 -12.55 -26.19
CA GLY A 416 -5.13 -11.34 -26.76
C GLY A 416 -4.53 -11.61 -28.15
N PRO A 417 -4.45 -10.59 -29.01
CA PRO A 417 -3.89 -10.77 -30.34
C PRO A 417 -2.42 -11.22 -30.24
N PRO A 418 -1.99 -12.18 -31.08
CA PRO A 418 -0.63 -12.71 -31.03
C PRO A 418 0.43 -11.64 -31.34
N TYR A 419 0.03 -10.58 -32.04
CA TYR A 419 0.86 -9.43 -32.40
C TYR A 419 0.06 -8.13 -32.31
N GLY A 420 0.74 -7.01 -32.05
CA GLY A 420 0.19 -5.66 -32.09
C GLY A 420 0.20 -4.94 -30.75
N LYS A 421 -0.31 -3.70 -30.76
CA LYS A 421 -0.28 -2.78 -29.60
C LYS A 421 -0.92 -3.34 -28.32
N TRP A 422 -1.81 -4.31 -28.45
CA TRP A 422 -2.53 -4.92 -27.32
C TRP A 422 -1.78 -6.07 -26.65
N THR A 423 -0.78 -6.66 -27.32
CA THR A 423 -0.01 -7.80 -26.79
C THR A 423 0.74 -7.45 -25.49
N PHE A 424 1.06 -6.17 -25.29
CA PHE A 424 1.76 -5.64 -24.12
C PHE A 424 0.87 -4.80 -23.19
N SER A 425 -0.42 -4.64 -23.52
CA SER A 425 -1.31 -3.75 -22.78
C SER A 425 -1.78 -4.38 -21.48
N HIS A 426 -1.36 -3.79 -20.36
CA HIS A 426 -1.89 -4.12 -19.03
C HIS A 426 -3.37 -3.73 -18.86
N GLY A 427 -3.89 -2.86 -19.75
CA GLY A 427 -5.27 -2.40 -19.75
C GLY A 427 -6.20 -3.19 -20.67
N TYR A 428 -5.74 -4.27 -21.30
CA TYR A 428 -6.52 -4.98 -22.33
C TYR A 428 -7.88 -5.45 -21.81
N PHE A 429 -7.92 -6.18 -20.68
CA PHE A 429 -9.19 -6.69 -20.13
C PHE A 429 -10.01 -5.69 -19.32
N VAL A 430 -9.58 -4.42 -19.19
CA VAL A 430 -10.43 -3.36 -18.60
C VAL A 430 -11.11 -2.50 -19.65
N ASP A 431 -10.91 -2.83 -20.92
CA ASP A 431 -11.59 -2.23 -22.06
C ASP A 431 -12.86 -3.00 -22.41
N ASP A 432 -13.97 -2.27 -22.49
CA ASP A 432 -15.30 -2.81 -22.80
C ASP A 432 -15.35 -3.45 -24.21
N ASP A 433 -14.66 -2.83 -25.17
CA ASP A 433 -14.61 -3.31 -26.55
C ASP A 433 -13.88 -4.67 -26.64
N THR A 434 -12.89 -4.89 -25.76
CA THR A 434 -12.18 -6.16 -25.67
C THR A 434 -13.10 -7.28 -25.19
N TRP A 435 -13.92 -7.02 -24.16
CA TRP A 435 -14.91 -7.99 -23.66
C TRP A 435 -15.91 -8.39 -24.73
N GLN A 436 -16.37 -7.43 -25.53
CA GLN A 436 -17.27 -7.69 -26.65
C GLN A 436 -16.58 -8.49 -27.75
N ALA A 437 -15.35 -8.11 -28.13
CA ALA A 437 -14.63 -8.72 -29.25
C ALA A 437 -14.29 -10.20 -29.03
N ILE A 438 -13.98 -10.58 -27.78
CA ILE A 438 -13.62 -11.97 -27.44
C ILE A 438 -14.78 -12.73 -26.79
N ASN A 439 -15.96 -12.12 -26.69
CA ASN A 439 -17.17 -12.69 -26.09
C ASN A 439 -16.96 -13.18 -24.64
N LEU A 440 -16.17 -12.42 -23.87
CA LEU A 440 -15.80 -12.77 -22.50
C LEU A 440 -17.00 -12.95 -21.54
N PRO A 441 -18.15 -12.24 -21.69
CA PRO A 441 -19.34 -12.52 -20.88
C PRO A 441 -19.83 -13.96 -20.97
N ASN A 442 -19.71 -14.61 -22.14
CA ASN A 442 -20.12 -16.00 -22.30
C ASN A 442 -19.19 -16.95 -21.55
N ASP A 443 -17.88 -16.70 -21.57
CA ASP A 443 -16.91 -17.49 -20.80
C ASP A 443 -17.20 -17.37 -19.30
N VAL A 444 -17.42 -16.15 -18.80
CA VAL A 444 -17.77 -15.94 -17.37
C VAL A 444 -19.09 -16.63 -17.01
N THR A 445 -20.12 -16.52 -17.85
CA THR A 445 -21.41 -17.20 -17.63
C THR A 445 -21.25 -18.73 -17.61
N TYR A 446 -20.42 -19.25 -18.52
CA TYR A 446 -20.09 -20.67 -18.56
C TYR A 446 -19.41 -21.11 -17.25
N GLU A 447 -18.35 -20.42 -16.80
CA GLU A 447 -17.66 -20.78 -15.56
C GLU A 447 -18.57 -20.68 -14.32
N ARG A 448 -19.42 -19.64 -14.23
CA ARG A 448 -20.44 -19.53 -13.16
C ARG A 448 -21.38 -20.74 -13.17
N SER A 449 -21.83 -21.17 -14.35
CA SER A 449 -22.70 -22.35 -14.48
C SER A 449 -22.00 -23.65 -14.07
N GLN A 450 -20.70 -23.79 -14.38
CA GLN A 450 -19.91 -24.96 -13.97
C GLN A 450 -19.76 -25.03 -12.45
N ILE A 451 -19.50 -23.91 -11.78
CA ILE A 451 -19.43 -23.87 -10.31
C ILE A 451 -20.76 -24.28 -9.68
N ALA A 452 -21.87 -23.74 -10.19
CA ALA A 452 -23.21 -24.09 -9.70
C ALA A 452 -23.51 -25.59 -9.88
N SER A 453 -23.20 -26.13 -11.07
CA SER A 453 -23.36 -27.56 -11.38
C SER A 453 -22.49 -28.45 -10.49
N ASN A 454 -21.21 -28.11 -10.31
CA ASN A 454 -20.27 -28.89 -9.50
C ASN A 454 -20.67 -28.92 -8.02
N ARG A 455 -21.27 -27.84 -7.50
CA ARG A 455 -21.85 -27.82 -6.15
C ARG A 455 -23.07 -28.71 -6.02
N LEU A 456 -23.99 -28.65 -6.99
CA LEU A 456 -25.17 -29.53 -7.01
C LEU A 456 -24.75 -31.01 -7.03
N ASN A 457 -23.68 -31.33 -7.75
CA ASN A 457 -23.12 -32.67 -7.85
C ASN A 457 -22.18 -33.06 -6.68
N LYS A 458 -22.05 -32.21 -5.64
CA LYS A 458 -21.14 -32.38 -4.49
C LYS A 458 -19.66 -32.58 -4.86
N GLN A 459 -19.26 -32.17 -6.06
CA GLN A 459 -17.85 -32.21 -6.50
C GLN A 459 -17.06 -31.03 -5.95
N LEU A 460 -17.74 -29.96 -5.55
CA LEU A 460 -17.19 -28.89 -4.72
C LEU A 460 -17.84 -28.97 -3.33
N PRO A 461 -17.07 -28.80 -2.24
CA PRO A 461 -17.66 -28.74 -0.91
C PRO A 461 -18.69 -27.59 -0.87
N PRO A 462 -19.89 -27.81 -0.31
CA PRO A 462 -20.80 -26.72 -0.07
C PRO A 462 -20.11 -25.73 0.88
N PHE A 463 -20.27 -24.44 0.64
CA PHE A 463 -19.86 -23.47 1.64
C PHE A 463 -20.75 -23.67 2.86
N THR A 464 -20.16 -24.20 3.93
CA THR A 464 -20.82 -24.23 5.24
C THR A 464 -21.15 -22.78 5.62
N PRO A 465 -22.43 -22.44 5.86
CA PRO A 465 -22.77 -21.17 6.48
C PRO A 465 -22.15 -21.13 7.88
N TRP A 466 -21.65 -19.96 8.27
CA TRP A 466 -21.02 -19.74 9.57
C TRP A 466 -22.06 -19.59 10.68
#